data_AF-A0A936PXM9-F1
#
_entry.id   AF-A0A936PXM9-F1
#
_cell.length_a   1.000
_cell.length_b   1.000
_cell.length_c   1.000
_cell.angle_alpha   90.00
_cell.angle_beta   90.00
_cell.angle_gamma   90.00
#
_symmetry.space_group_name_H-M   'P 1'
#
loop_
_entity.id
_entity.type
_entity.pdbx_description
1 polymer ?
#
loop_
_entity_poly.entity_id
_entity_poly.type
_entity_poly.pdbx_seq_one_letter_code
_entity_poly.pdbx_strand_id
1 'polypeptide(L)'
;MALRLMIPDAALVGRPVILALRVTGATPNARVTLIVELDRGQGQRAPLSQSEVLAQPDGGADATVSVTPPFTDDAEGLIVATARAEDGAFLGVATGLLRVMA
;
A
#
# COMPACT_ATOMS: atom_id res chain seq x y z
N MET A 1 6.34 -11.58 -10.49
CA MET A 1 5.26 -10.68 -10.05
C MET A 1 5.90 -9.42 -9.50
N ALA A 2 5.28 -8.27 -9.70
CA ALA A 2 5.77 -7.02 -9.15
C ALA A 2 4.62 -6.23 -8.53
N LEU A 3 4.89 -5.58 -7.40
CA LEU A 3 3.99 -4.60 -6.79
C LEU A 3 4.61 -3.22 -7.01
N ARG A 4 3.80 -2.25 -7.43
CA ARG A 4 4.16 -0.84 -7.51
C ARG A 4 3.27 -0.05 -6.57
N LEU A 5 3.88 0.90 -5.88
CA LEU A 5 3.22 1.82 -4.98
C LEU A 5 3.49 3.24 -5.47
N MET A 6 2.43 4.02 -5.60
CA MET A 6 2.46 5.44 -5.91
C MET A 6 1.96 6.20 -4.69
N ILE A 7 2.82 7.04 -4.14
CA ILE A 7 2.55 7.90 -2.99
C ILE A 7 2.54 9.35 -3.49
N PRO A 8 1.56 10.18 -3.09
CA PRO A 8 1.59 11.60 -3.42
C PRO A 8 2.77 12.30 -2.74
N ASP A 9 3.28 13.36 -3.36
CA ASP A 9 4.49 14.07 -2.92
C ASP A 9 4.36 14.73 -1.54
N ALA A 10 3.13 15.08 -1.13
CA ALA A 10 2.84 15.68 0.16
C ALA A 10 1.48 15.24 0.70
N ALA A 11 1.43 15.02 2.01
CA ALA A 11 0.22 14.78 2.78
C ALA A 11 0.08 15.81 3.90
N LEU A 12 -1.15 16.06 4.32
CA LEU A 12 -1.44 16.97 5.43
C LEU A 12 -1.81 16.19 6.69
N VAL A 13 -1.38 16.70 7.85
CA VAL A 13 -1.74 16.14 9.16
C VAL A 13 -3.26 15.99 9.27
N GLY A 14 -3.71 14.82 9.75
CA GLY A 14 -5.12 14.51 9.96
C GLY A 14 -5.96 14.39 8.69
N ARG A 15 -5.36 14.46 7.49
CA ARG A 15 -6.06 14.28 6.21
C ARG A 15 -5.81 12.90 5.61
N PRO A 16 -6.84 12.28 5.01
CA PRO A 16 -6.63 11.07 4.24
C PRO A 16 -5.73 11.31 3.03
N VAL A 17 -4.85 10.35 2.78
CA VAL A 17 -3.91 10.28 1.68
C VAL A 17 -4.32 9.14 0.78
N ILE A 18 -4.39 9.39 -0.51
CA ILE A 18 -4.74 8.39 -1.51
C ILE A 18 -3.47 7.75 -2.04
N LEU A 19 -3.32 6.44 -1.83
CA LEU A 19 -2.25 5.62 -2.36
C LEU A 19 -2.78 4.80 -3.54
N ALA A 20 -2.03 4.76 -4.64
CA ALA A 20 -2.35 3.88 -5.76
C ALA A 20 -1.37 2.70 -5.77
N LEU A 21 -1.92 1.49 -5.89
CA LEU A 21 -1.18 0.24 -5.90
C LEU A 21 -1.48 -0.49 -7.19
N ARG A 22 -0.45 -1.10 -7.78
CA ARG A 22 -0.58 -1.94 -8.96
C ARG A 22 0.24 -3.21 -8.81
N VAL A 23 -0.43 -4.35 -8.88
CA VAL A 23 0.19 -5.68 -8.97
C VAL A 23 0.22 -6.11 -10.42
N THR A 24 1.32 -6.74 -10.84
CA THR A 24 1.44 -7.36 -12.17
C THR A 24 1.87 -8.82 -12.07
N GLY A 25 1.32 -9.64 -12.96
CA GLY A 25 1.60 -11.06 -13.07
C GLY A 25 0.88 -11.91 -12.03
N ALA A 26 -0.22 -11.42 -11.45
CA ALA A 26 -1.13 -12.24 -10.65
C ALA A 26 -1.89 -13.23 -11.54
N THR A 27 -2.36 -14.33 -10.97
CA THR A 27 -3.21 -15.29 -11.67
C THR A 27 -4.53 -14.60 -12.07
N PRO A 28 -4.97 -14.67 -13.33
CA PRO A 28 -6.23 -14.04 -13.76
C PRO A 28 -7.43 -14.49 -12.91
N ASN A 29 -8.30 -13.54 -12.55
CA ASN A 29 -9.48 -13.72 -11.69
C ASN A 29 -9.18 -14.21 -10.27
N ALA A 30 -7.93 -14.33 -9.85
CA ALA A 30 -7.59 -14.62 -8.47
C ALA A 30 -7.80 -13.38 -7.59
N ARG A 31 -8.24 -13.59 -6.34
CA ARG A 31 -8.29 -12.53 -5.36
C ARG A 31 -6.88 -12.19 -4.89
N VAL A 32 -6.59 -10.89 -4.81
CA VAL A 32 -5.34 -10.33 -4.34
C VAL A 32 -5.63 -9.44 -3.13
N THR A 33 -4.99 -9.76 -2.02
CA THR A 33 -5.02 -8.96 -0.80
C THR A 33 -3.83 -8.01 -0.79
N LEU A 34 -4.11 -6.71 -0.64
CA LEU A 34 -3.14 -5.64 -0.50
C LEU A 34 -3.17 -5.13 0.93
N ILE A 35 -2.02 -5.15 1.59
CA ILE A 35 -1.84 -4.68 2.97
C ILE A 35 -0.92 -3.49 2.93
N VAL A 36 -1.34 -2.37 3.52
CA VAL A 36 -0.55 -1.15 3.63
C VAL A 36 -0.24 -0.91 5.10
N GLU A 37 1.04 -0.79 5.41
CA GLU A 37 1.58 -0.57 6.74
C GLU A 37 2.44 0.70 6.74
N LEU A 38 2.49 1.37 7.89
CA LEU A 38 3.47 2.41 8.18
C LEU A 38 4.60 1.79 9.00
N ASP A 39 5.82 1.80 8.46
CA ASP A 39 7.02 1.49 9.20
C ASP A 39 7.53 2.78 9.87
N ARG A 40 7.51 2.78 11.21
CA ARG A 40 7.98 3.90 12.04
C ARG A 40 9.46 3.74 12.44
N GLY A 41 10.15 2.74 11.88
CA GLY A 41 11.49 2.35 12.26
C GLY A 41 11.49 1.29 13.38
N GLN A 42 12.67 0.70 13.60
CA GLN A 42 12.91 -0.34 14.63
C GLN A 42 11.99 -1.57 14.52
N GLY A 43 11.50 -1.88 13.32
CA GLY A 43 10.61 -3.02 13.08
C GLY A 43 9.18 -2.82 13.59
N GLN A 44 8.81 -1.61 14.02
CA GLN A 44 7.44 -1.28 14.40
C GLN A 44 6.64 -0.91 13.16
N ARG A 45 5.78 -1.84 12.73
CA ARG A 45 4.81 -1.62 11.66
C ARG A 45 3.43 -1.43 12.24
N ALA A 46 2.77 -0.35 11.83
CA ALA A 46 1.38 -0.10 12.15
C ALA A 46 0.52 -0.35 10.90
N PRO A 47 -0.52 -1.18 10.97
CA PRO A 47 -1.43 -1.36 9.85
C PRO A 47 -2.15 -0.03 9.56
N LEU A 48 -2.16 0.39 8.30
CA LEU A 48 -2.90 1.58 7.86
C LEU A 48 -4.19 1.18 7.14
N SER A 49 -4.13 0.16 6.28
CA SER A 49 -5.29 -0.29 5.51
C SER A 49 -5.06 -1.66 4.88
N GLN A 50 -6.16 -2.31 4.53
CA GLN A 50 -6.19 -3.55 3.79
C GLN A 50 -7.27 -3.45 2.70
N SER A 51 -7.00 -3.98 1.52
CA SER A 51 -7.95 -4.01 0.41
C SER A 51 -7.84 -5.32 -0.36
N GLU A 52 -8.94 -5.72 -0.97
CA GLU A 52 -8.99 -6.90 -1.82
C GLU A 52 -9.44 -6.50 -3.21
N VAL A 53 -8.72 -6.99 -4.21
CA VAL A 53 -9.00 -6.73 -5.62
C VAL A 53 -8.90 -8.02 -6.41
N LEU A 54 -9.73 -8.18 -7.44
CA LEU A 54 -9.62 -9.30 -8.36
C LEU A 54 -8.59 -8.94 -9.44
N ALA A 55 -7.68 -9.87 -9.71
CA ALA A 55 -6.77 -9.75 -10.83
C ALA A 55 -7.55 -9.79 -12.16
N GLN A 56 -7.27 -8.84 -13.03
CA GLN A 56 -7.81 -8.71 -14.36
C GLN A 56 -7.29 -9.84 -15.28
N PRO A 57 -7.90 -10.04 -16.46
CA PRO A 57 -7.47 -11.09 -17.40
C PRO A 57 -6.01 -11.00 -17.86
N ASP A 58 -5.40 -9.82 -17.82
CA ASP A 58 -4.00 -9.58 -18.13
C ASP A 58 -3.04 -9.88 -16.95
N GLY A 59 -3.58 -10.33 -15.81
CA GLY A 59 -2.84 -10.56 -14.57
C GLY A 59 -2.50 -9.29 -13.80
N GLY A 60 -3.07 -8.14 -14.17
CA GLY A 60 -2.96 -6.88 -13.45
C GLY A 60 -4.01 -6.75 -12.33
N ALA A 61 -3.65 -6.14 -11.20
CA ALA A 61 -4.62 -5.75 -10.18
C ALA A 61 -4.31 -4.35 -9.67
N ASP A 62 -5.24 -3.42 -9.87
CA ASP A 62 -5.10 -2.03 -9.46
C ASP A 62 -5.99 -1.77 -8.25
N ALA A 63 -5.46 -1.09 -7.24
CA ALA A 63 -6.20 -0.68 -6.07
C ALA A 63 -5.87 0.76 -5.70
N THR A 64 -6.87 1.45 -5.16
CA THR A 64 -6.71 2.78 -4.58
C THR A 64 -7.12 2.71 -3.13
N VAL A 65 -6.24 3.14 -2.23
CA VAL A 65 -6.42 3.00 -0.80
C VAL A 65 -6.29 4.36 -0.14
N SER A 66 -7.30 4.71 0.66
CA SER A 66 -7.28 5.91 1.48
C SER A 66 -6.71 5.57 2.86
N VAL A 67 -5.61 6.22 3.25
CA VAL A 67 -4.97 6.03 4.55
C VAL A 67 -4.85 7.37 5.27
N THR A 68 -5.06 7.40 6.58
CA THR A 68 -4.76 8.58 7.39
C THR A 68 -3.57 8.24 8.28
N PRO A 69 -2.36 8.72 7.97
CA PRO A 69 -1.19 8.50 8.81
C PRO A 69 -1.43 9.08 10.22
N PRO A 70 -0.95 8.42 11.27
CA PRO A 70 -1.17 8.82 12.66
C PRO A 70 -0.20 9.91 13.14
N PHE A 71 0.40 10.67 12.20
CA PHE A 71 1.29 11.77 12.53
C PHE A 71 0.48 12.99 12.98
N THR A 72 0.96 13.67 14.02
CA THR A 72 0.34 14.89 14.58
C THR A 72 1.05 16.18 14.19
N ASP A 73 2.26 16.07 13.64
CA ASP A 73 3.15 17.17 13.26
C ASP A 73 3.91 16.77 11.99
N ASP A 74 4.82 17.64 11.53
CA ASP A 74 5.72 17.35 10.41
C ASP A 74 6.51 16.07 10.65
N ALA A 75 6.37 15.10 9.74
CA ALA A 75 6.99 13.79 9.88
C ALA A 75 7.26 13.12 8.53
N GLU A 76 8.25 12.22 8.52
CA GLU A 76 8.48 11.29 7.43
C GLU A 76 8.21 9.86 7.91
N GLY A 77 7.50 9.09 7.09
CA GLY A 77 7.22 7.68 7.34
C GLY A 77 7.47 6.83 6.12
N LEU A 78 7.90 5.59 6.33
CA LEU A 78 8.03 4.62 5.24
C LEU A 78 6.72 3.84 5.11
N ILE A 79 6.03 4.00 3.99
CA ILE A 79 4.89 3.16 3.66
C ILE A 79 5.40 1.85 3.08
N VAL A 80 4.89 0.74 3.59
CA VAL A 80 5.17 -0.61 3.11
C VAL A 80 3.87 -1.21 2.61
N ALA A 81 3.81 -1.50 1.32
CA ALA A 81 2.70 -2.21 0.70
C ALA A 81 3.11 -3.65 0.40
N THR A 82 2.26 -4.61 0.77
CA THR A 82 2.46 -6.03 0.51
C THR A 82 1.27 -6.60 -0.24
N ALA A 83 1.51 -7.40 -1.27
CA ALA A 83 0.50 -8.10 -2.04
C ALA A 83 0.58 -9.62 -1.80
N ARG A 84 -0.56 -10.25 -1.56
CA ARG A 84 -0.70 -11.71 -1.45
C ARG A 84 -1.87 -12.20 -2.29
N ALA A 85 -1.75 -13.41 -2.82
CA ALA A 85 -2.86 -14.11 -3.46
C ALA A 85 -3.80 -14.73 -2.42
N GLU A 86 -4.97 -15.15 -2.87
CA GLU A 86 -6.02 -15.80 -2.07
C GLU A 86 -5.53 -17.05 -1.33
N ASP A 87 -4.62 -17.81 -1.94
CA ASP A 87 -3.97 -18.99 -1.36
C ASP A 87 -2.87 -18.63 -0.33
N GLY A 88 -2.67 -17.34 -0.07
CA GLY A 88 -1.64 -16.81 0.81
C GLY A 88 -0.27 -16.63 0.16
N ALA A 89 -0.10 -16.97 -1.12
CA ALA A 89 1.17 -16.83 -1.83
C ALA A 89 1.61 -15.35 -1.90
N PHE A 90 2.90 -15.09 -1.68
CA PHE A 90 3.45 -13.75 -1.75
C PHE A 90 3.59 -13.30 -3.21
N LEU A 91 2.99 -12.15 -3.55
CA LEU A 91 3.01 -11.58 -4.90
C LEU A 91 4.02 -10.44 -5.05
N GLY A 92 4.31 -9.71 -3.97
CA GLY A 92 5.29 -8.62 -4.00
C GLY A 92 5.23 -7.67 -2.82
N VAL A 93 6.25 -6.83 -2.72
CA VAL A 93 6.35 -5.73 -1.77
C VAL A 93 6.79 -4.47 -2.50
N ALA A 94 6.27 -3.32 -2.09
CA ALA A 94 6.69 -2.01 -2.55
C ALA A 94 6.77 -1.07 -1.35
N THR A 95 7.72 -0.14 -1.40
CA THR A 95 7.88 0.87 -0.35
C THR A 95 7.97 2.25 -0.95
N GLY A 96 7.63 3.26 -0.16
CA GLY A 96 7.82 4.65 -0.53
C GLY A 96 7.77 5.55 0.69
N LEU A 97 8.48 6.67 0.61
CA LEU A 97 8.46 7.68 1.67
C LEU A 97 7.19 8.52 1.55
N LEU A 98 6.54 8.73 2.68
CA LEU A 98 5.45 9.66 2.83
C LEU A 98 5.90 10.81 3.73
N ARG A 99 5.81 12.03 3.20
CA ARG A 99 6.04 13.26 3.94
C ARG A 99 4.69 13.84 4.37
N VAL A 100 4.53 14.04 5.67
CA VAL A 100 3.35 14.70 6.24
C VAL A 100 3.76 16.07 6.75
N MET A 101 2.98 17.08 6.40
CA MET A 101 3.16 18.47 6.81
C MET A 101 1.94 18.95 7.60
N ALA A 102 2.17 19.72 8.66
CA ALA A 102 1.14 20.32 9.51
C ALA A 102 0.43 21.53 8.86
#